data_AF-W6KDD8-F1
#
_entry.id   AF-W6KDD8-F1
#
_cell.length_a   1.000
_cell.length_b   1.000
_cell.length_c   1.000
_cell.angle_alpha   90.00
_cell.angle_beta   90.00
_cell.angle_gamma   90.00
#
_symmetry.space_group_name_H-M   'P 1'
#
loop_
_entity.id
_entity.type
_entity.pdbx_description
1 polymer ?
#
loop_
_entity_poly.entity_id
_entity_poly.type
_entity_poly.pdbx_seq_one_letter_code
_entity_poly.pdbx_strand_id
1 'polypeptide(L)'
;MAGCAGPYTRVFFEEKDAARCQKLASSLSDHGLEAADLRLPPGDAGLDDLACDIVFRDPETPGESWTLRVAKFLGPKKMLRWTHVYEVTLQRRGDDDDDTAWQGHLYADKLDRLFKRLWEAYPLIKHGRPVADLVAPEDSHMTRIDLCNE
;
A
#
# COMPACT_ATOMS: atom_id res chain seq x y z
N MET A 1 26.19 11.02 -12.01
CA MET A 1 24.96 10.63 -11.29
C MET A 1 23.80 11.34 -11.95
N ALA A 2 22.92 10.60 -12.63
CA ALA A 2 21.70 11.20 -13.18
C ALA A 2 20.76 11.45 -12.01
N GLY A 3 20.67 12.70 -11.55
CA GLY A 3 19.78 13.08 -10.47
C GLY A 3 18.33 12.78 -10.86
N CYS A 4 17.64 12.03 -10.02
CA CYS A 4 16.20 11.85 -10.06
C CYS A 4 15.53 13.22 -9.99
N ALA A 5 15.13 13.77 -11.14
CA ALA A 5 14.46 15.06 -11.22
C ALA A 5 12.95 14.84 -11.41
N GLY A 6 12.17 15.21 -10.41
CA GLY A 6 10.70 15.24 -10.48
C GLY A 6 10.02 14.75 -9.19
N PRO A 7 8.85 15.31 -8.82
CA PRO A 7 8.08 14.81 -7.70
C PRO A 7 7.56 13.39 -7.98
N TYR A 8 7.52 12.54 -6.95
CA TYR A 8 6.67 11.35 -6.98
C TYR A 8 5.22 11.80 -6.98
N THR A 9 4.66 11.97 -8.18
CA THR A 9 3.29 12.40 -8.34
C THR A 9 2.38 11.19 -8.19
N ARG A 10 1.42 11.29 -7.29
CA ARG A 10 0.35 10.30 -7.20
C ARG A 10 -0.44 10.33 -8.51
N VAL A 11 -0.65 9.18 -9.11
CA VAL A 11 -1.36 9.05 -10.38
C VAL A 11 -2.57 8.17 -10.23
N PHE A 12 -3.53 8.35 -11.13
CA PHE A 12 -4.76 7.60 -11.14
C PHE A 12 -4.53 6.10 -11.34
N PHE A 13 -5.36 5.32 -10.66
CA PHE A 13 -5.55 3.92 -10.93
C PHE A 13 -6.28 3.80 -12.26
N GLU A 14 -5.74 2.98 -13.15
CA GLU A 14 -6.46 2.54 -14.34
C GLU A 14 -7.36 1.36 -13.95
N GLU A 15 -8.33 1.00 -14.79
CA GLU A 15 -9.21 -0.17 -14.61
C GLU A 15 -8.42 -1.45 -14.24
N LYS A 16 -7.27 -1.67 -14.88
CA LYS A 16 -6.36 -2.80 -14.59
C LYS A 16 -5.80 -2.78 -13.16
N ASP A 17 -5.58 -1.61 -12.58
CA ASP A 17 -5.08 -1.45 -11.23
C ASP A 17 -6.20 -1.73 -10.22
N ALA A 18 -7.42 -1.23 -10.48
CA ALA A 18 -8.62 -1.53 -9.68
C ALA A 18 -8.93 -3.03 -9.65
N ALA A 19 -8.88 -3.72 -10.79
CA ALA A 19 -9.06 -5.17 -10.85
C ALA A 19 -8.01 -5.95 -10.03
N ARG A 20 -6.77 -5.46 -9.97
CA ARG A 20 -5.72 -6.07 -9.13
C ARG A 20 -5.93 -5.80 -7.65
N CYS A 21 -6.46 -4.64 -7.29
CA CYS A 21 -6.88 -4.34 -5.92
C CYS A 21 -8.05 -5.23 -5.47
N GLN A 22 -9.01 -5.50 -6.34
CA GLN A 22 -10.07 -6.48 -6.08
C GLN A 22 -9.47 -7.87 -5.81
N LYS A 23 -8.50 -8.30 -6.63
CA LYS A 23 -7.80 -9.57 -6.43
C LYS A 23 -7.02 -9.60 -5.12
N LEU A 24 -6.39 -8.49 -4.73
CA LEU A 24 -5.72 -8.33 -3.44
C LEU A 24 -6.70 -8.54 -2.29
N ALA A 25 -7.88 -7.89 -2.32
CA ALA A 25 -8.92 -8.06 -1.32
C ALA A 25 -9.36 -9.52 -1.19
N SER A 26 -9.65 -10.18 -2.31
CA SER A 26 -10.01 -11.61 -2.33
C SER A 26 -8.90 -12.49 -1.77
N SER A 27 -7.64 -12.20 -2.09
CA SER A 27 -6.50 -12.97 -1.60
C SER A 27 -6.31 -12.84 -0.09
N LEU A 28 -6.62 -11.67 0.51
CA LEU A 28 -6.61 -11.52 1.97
C LEU A 28 -7.64 -12.45 2.62
N SER A 29 -8.83 -12.56 2.04
CA SER A 29 -9.86 -13.49 2.50
C SER A 29 -9.50 -14.96 2.34
N ASP A 30 -8.85 -15.34 1.25
CA ASP A 30 -8.34 -16.71 1.05
C ASP A 30 -7.32 -17.12 2.12
N HIS A 31 -6.67 -16.15 2.77
CA HIS A 31 -5.71 -16.38 3.84
C HIS A 31 -6.29 -16.19 5.26
N GLY A 32 -7.62 -16.11 5.39
CA GLY A 32 -8.31 -16.08 6.68
C GLY A 32 -8.52 -14.69 7.27
N LEU A 33 -8.20 -13.62 6.53
CA LEU A 33 -8.52 -12.24 6.95
C LEU A 33 -9.90 -11.85 6.44
N GLU A 34 -10.77 -11.39 7.33
CA GLU A 34 -12.13 -11.02 6.95
C GLU A 34 -12.13 -9.62 6.31
N ALA A 35 -12.34 -9.54 5.00
CA ALA A 35 -12.50 -8.25 4.32
C ALA A 35 -13.82 -7.60 4.77
N ALA A 36 -13.74 -6.45 5.43
CA ALA A 36 -14.87 -5.75 6.02
C ALA A 36 -15.43 -4.67 5.09
N ASP A 37 -14.55 -3.97 4.37
CA ASP A 37 -14.92 -2.94 3.41
C ASP A 37 -13.88 -2.87 2.29
N LEU A 38 -14.33 -2.62 1.07
CA LEU A 38 -13.48 -2.47 -0.09
C LEU A 38 -13.92 -1.23 -0.86
N ARG A 39 -13.06 -0.22 -0.85
CA ARG A 39 -13.26 1.03 -1.58
C ARG A 39 -12.32 1.05 -2.75
N LEU A 40 -12.85 0.62 -3.90
CA LEU A 40 -12.13 0.70 -5.16
C LEU A 40 -12.30 2.08 -5.79
N PRO A 41 -11.23 2.63 -6.38
CA PRO A 41 -11.36 3.74 -7.29
C PRO A 41 -12.14 3.28 -8.53
N PRO A 42 -13.17 4.02 -9.01
CA PRO A 42 -13.91 3.69 -10.22
C PRO A 42 -13.03 3.55 -11.46
N GLY A 43 -11.88 4.22 -11.51
CA GLY A 43 -10.89 4.08 -12.60
C GLY A 43 -11.17 4.98 -13.81
N ASP A 44 -12.02 6.00 -13.66
CA ASP A 44 -12.43 6.96 -14.69
C ASP A 44 -11.58 8.25 -14.71
N ALA A 45 -10.51 8.30 -13.91
CA ALA A 45 -9.60 9.44 -13.68
C ALA A 45 -10.21 10.63 -12.91
N GLY A 46 -11.08 10.37 -11.94
CA GLY A 46 -11.60 11.33 -10.94
C GLY A 46 -10.67 11.52 -9.72
N LEU A 47 -10.95 12.51 -8.87
CA LEU A 47 -10.12 12.83 -7.69
C LEU A 47 -9.98 11.65 -6.69
N ASP A 48 -10.98 10.77 -6.65
CA ASP A 48 -11.00 9.59 -5.79
C ASP A 48 -10.24 8.39 -6.40
N ASP A 49 -9.73 8.51 -7.63
CA ASP A 49 -9.04 7.43 -8.35
C ASP A 49 -7.57 7.21 -7.94
N LEU A 50 -7.15 7.80 -6.83
CA LEU A 50 -5.74 7.87 -6.46
C LEU A 50 -5.32 6.75 -5.50
N ALA A 51 -6.25 5.99 -4.91
CA ALA A 51 -5.95 4.80 -4.13
C ALA A 51 -7.11 3.80 -4.09
N CYS A 52 -6.76 2.57 -3.73
CA CYS A 52 -7.69 1.59 -3.20
C CYS A 52 -7.52 1.49 -1.69
N ASP A 53 -8.62 1.50 -0.96
CA ASP A 53 -8.64 1.20 0.48
C ASP A 53 -9.32 -0.15 0.73
N ILE A 54 -8.64 -1.04 1.44
CA ILE A 54 -9.14 -2.36 1.84
C ILE A 54 -9.15 -2.40 3.35
N VAL A 55 -10.33 -2.50 3.96
CA VAL A 55 -10.48 -2.71 5.40
C VAL A 55 -10.65 -4.19 5.64
N PHE A 56 -9.87 -4.74 6.57
CA PHE A 56 -9.97 -6.14 6.97
C PHE A 56 -9.84 -6.30 8.47
N ARG A 57 -10.36 -7.42 8.99
CA ARG A 57 -10.24 -7.84 10.37
C ARG A 57 -9.49 -9.16 10.44
N ASP A 58 -8.68 -9.31 11.49
CA ASP A 58 -7.97 -10.55 11.77
C ASP A 58 -8.69 -11.26 12.93
N PRO A 59 -9.21 -12.48 12.71
CA PRO A 59 -9.85 -13.26 13.77
C PRO A 59 -8.95 -13.54 14.98
N GLU A 60 -7.63 -13.50 14.82
CA GLU A 60 -6.66 -13.70 15.90
C GLU A 60 -6.46 -12.45 16.78
N THR A 61 -6.89 -11.28 16.32
CA THR A 61 -6.86 -10.01 17.08
C THR A 61 -8.26 -9.36 17.13
N PRO A 62 -9.20 -9.94 17.91
CA PRO A 62 -10.57 -9.41 18.00
C PRO A 62 -10.57 -7.96 18.49
N GLY A 63 -11.42 -7.11 17.89
CA GLY A 63 -11.53 -5.68 18.23
C GLY A 63 -10.62 -4.78 17.39
N GLU A 64 -9.57 -5.31 16.77
CA GLU A 64 -8.70 -4.53 15.88
C GLU A 64 -9.21 -4.57 14.43
N SER A 65 -9.16 -3.41 13.77
CA SER A 65 -9.38 -3.31 12.32
C SER A 65 -8.12 -2.81 11.62
N TRP A 66 -7.89 -3.31 10.41
CA TRP A 66 -6.73 -2.94 9.61
C TRP A 66 -7.20 -2.27 8.33
N THR A 67 -6.59 -1.15 8.00
CA THR A 67 -6.78 -0.49 6.71
C THR A 67 -5.51 -0.61 5.89
N LEU A 68 -5.65 -1.18 4.69
CA LEU A 68 -4.63 -1.20 3.68
C LEU A 68 -4.99 -0.20 2.59
N ARG A 69 -4.18 0.84 2.44
CA ARG A 69 -4.31 1.85 1.39
C ARG A 69 -3.23 1.64 0.35
N VAL A 70 -3.61 1.25 -0.87
CA VAL A 70 -2.70 1.13 -2.02
C VAL A 70 -2.73 2.42 -2.82
N ALA A 71 -1.59 3.07 -2.99
CA ALA A 71 -1.42 4.22 -3.87
C ALA A 71 -0.43 3.93 -5.00
N LYS A 72 -0.64 4.56 -6.15
CA LYS A 72 0.22 4.46 -7.34
C LYS A 72 0.90 5.80 -7.56
N PHE A 73 2.21 5.77 -7.73
CA PHE A 73 3.04 6.94 -7.97
C PHE A 73 3.78 6.77 -9.29
N LEU A 74 3.85 7.87 -10.04
CA LEU A 74 4.77 7.99 -11.16
C LEU A 74 6.14 8.36 -10.60
N GLY A 75 7.09 7.44 -10.73
CA GLY A 75 8.49 7.69 -10.44
C GLY A 75 9.16 8.48 -11.57
N PRO A 76 10.34 9.06 -11.29
CA PRO A 76 11.11 9.82 -12.27
C PRO A 76 11.54 8.96 -13.46
N LYS A 77 11.65 9.61 -14.63
CA LYS A 77 11.90 8.97 -15.92
C LYS A 77 13.33 8.41 -16.00
N LYS A 78 13.49 7.09 -16.14
CA LYS A 78 14.79 6.44 -16.43
C LYS A 78 14.94 6.19 -17.93
N MET A 79 15.92 6.87 -18.54
CA MET A 79 16.40 6.80 -19.93
C MET A 79 15.34 6.91 -21.05
N LEU A 80 14.25 6.13 -21.04
CA LEU A 80 13.13 6.23 -22.00
C LEU A 80 11.78 5.75 -21.41
N ARG A 81 11.71 5.31 -20.15
CA ARG A 81 10.47 4.80 -19.54
C ARG A 81 10.18 5.48 -18.20
N TRP A 82 8.90 5.71 -17.95
CA TRP A 82 8.42 6.06 -16.63
C TRP A 82 8.33 4.79 -15.78
N THR A 83 8.80 4.85 -14.54
CA THR A 83 8.67 3.75 -13.59
C THR A 83 7.46 4.05 -12.70
N HIS A 84 6.61 3.06 -12.47
CA HIS A 84 5.57 3.17 -11.45
C HIS A 84 6.08 2.58 -10.14
N VAL A 85 5.74 3.23 -9.04
CA VAL A 85 5.93 2.69 -7.69
C VAL A 85 4.56 2.59 -7.05
N TYR A 86 4.28 1.43 -6.47
CA TYR A 86 3.13 1.20 -5.63
C TYR A 86 3.55 1.31 -4.18
N GLU A 87 2.75 2.01 -3.40
CA GLU A 87 2.87 2.14 -1.95
C GLU A 87 1.68 1.44 -1.31
N VAL A 88 1.92 0.62 -0.30
CA VAL A 88 0.90 0.15 0.63
C VAL A 88 1.14 0.85 1.95
N THR A 89 0.16 1.62 2.39
CA THR A 89 0.08 2.08 3.77
C THR A 89 -0.78 1.08 4.54
N LEU A 90 -0.20 0.45 5.57
CA LEU A 90 -0.92 -0.43 6.48
C LEU A 90 -1.16 0.33 7.78
N GLN A 91 -2.41 0.45 8.18
CA GLN A 91 -2.84 1.12 9.41
C GLN A 91 -3.56 0.13 10.31
N ARG A 92 -3.16 0.07 11.58
CA ARG A 92 -3.91 -0.61 12.63
C ARG A 92 -4.78 0.42 13.36
N ARG A 93 -6.07 0.12 13.50
CA ARG A 93 -7.03 0.90 14.27
C ARG A 93 -7.45 0.09 15.50
N GLY A 94 -7.63 0.79 16.62
CA GLY A 94 -8.15 0.21 17.86
C GLY A 94 -9.68 0.10 17.85
N ASP A 95 -10.25 -0.15 19.03
CA ASP A 95 -11.70 -0.30 19.22
C ASP A 95 -12.50 0.99 18.89
N ASP A 96 -11.86 2.15 19.02
CA ASP A 96 -12.38 3.43 18.52
C ASP A 96 -11.76 3.68 17.13
N ASP A 97 -12.53 3.39 16.07
CA ASP A 97 -12.14 3.39 14.64
C ASP A 97 -11.53 4.72 14.11
N ASP A 98 -11.44 5.75 14.95
CA ASP A 98 -10.88 7.07 14.63
C ASP A 98 -9.38 7.21 14.97
N ASP A 99 -8.82 6.36 15.85
CA ASP A 99 -7.41 6.46 16.25
C ASP A 99 -6.52 5.42 15.54
N THR A 100 -5.58 5.93 14.72
CA THR A 100 -4.53 5.10 14.11
C THR A 100 -3.48 4.73 15.16
N ALA A 101 -3.62 3.54 15.74
CA ALA A 101 -2.69 3.03 16.75
C ALA A 101 -1.29 2.72 16.19
N TRP A 102 -1.20 2.41 14.90
CA TRP A 102 0.06 2.14 14.22
C TRP A 102 -0.07 2.33 12.71
N GLN A 103 0.98 2.83 12.05
CA GLN A 103 1.06 2.95 10.60
C GLN A 103 2.45 2.60 10.09
N GLY A 104 2.52 1.89 8.97
CA GLY A 104 3.76 1.65 8.24
C GLY A 104 3.56 1.55 6.73
N HIS A 105 4.64 1.74 5.99
CA HIS A 105 4.63 1.77 4.52
C HIS A 105 5.50 0.68 3.94
N LEU A 106 4.99 0.01 2.90
CA LEU A 106 5.74 -0.90 2.04
C LEU A 106 5.70 -0.37 0.61
N TYR A 107 6.77 -0.60 -0.14
CA TYR A 107 6.91 -0.14 -1.51
C TYR A 107 7.16 -1.31 -2.47
N ALA A 108 6.71 -1.22 -3.72
CA ALA A 108 7.12 -2.14 -4.77
C ALA A 108 6.95 -1.52 -6.15
N ASP A 109 7.70 -2.02 -7.14
CA ASP A 109 7.52 -1.65 -8.55
C ASP A 109 6.28 -2.30 -9.19
N LYS A 110 5.68 -3.30 -8.52
CA LYS A 110 4.50 -4.04 -8.97
C LYS A 110 3.59 -4.38 -7.80
N LEU A 111 2.28 -4.27 -8.01
CA LEU A 111 1.27 -4.57 -7.00
C LEU A 111 1.32 -6.03 -6.51
N ASP A 112 1.59 -7.00 -7.40
CA ASP A 112 1.73 -8.42 -6.99
C ASP A 112 2.91 -8.66 -6.05
N ARG A 113 4.03 -7.94 -6.26
CA ARG A 113 5.20 -8.02 -5.37
C ARG A 113 4.90 -7.39 -4.03
N LEU A 114 4.15 -6.28 -4.03
CA LEU A 114 3.69 -5.62 -2.82
C LEU A 114 2.86 -6.55 -1.95
N PHE A 115 1.97 -7.33 -2.57
CA PHE A 115 1.17 -8.33 -1.86
C PHE A 115 2.04 -9.40 -1.20
N LYS A 116 3.00 -9.96 -1.95
CA LYS A 116 3.93 -10.95 -1.40
C LYS A 116 4.68 -10.39 -0.18
N ARG A 117 5.23 -9.17 -0.30
CA ARG A 117 5.95 -8.50 0.81
C ARG A 117 5.05 -8.26 2.01
N LEU A 118 3.82 -7.80 1.78
CA LEU A 118 2.83 -7.62 2.85
C LEU A 118 2.58 -8.92 3.59
N TRP A 119 2.39 -10.04 2.88
CA TRP A 119 2.10 -11.32 3.51
C TRP A 119 3.28 -11.86 4.33
N GLU A 120 4.51 -11.66 3.86
CA GLU A 120 5.72 -11.99 4.60
C GLU A 120 5.89 -11.10 5.85
N ALA A 121 5.50 -9.82 5.76
CA ALA A 121 5.62 -8.85 6.84
C ALA A 121 4.50 -8.93 7.89
N TYR A 122 3.28 -9.25 7.48
CA TYR A 122 2.07 -9.12 8.32
C TYR A 122 2.14 -9.92 9.64
N PRO A 123 2.57 -11.20 9.65
CA PRO A 123 2.74 -11.95 10.91
C PRO A 123 3.78 -11.35 11.86
N LEU A 124 4.77 -10.62 11.34
CA LEU A 124 5.75 -9.92 12.18
C LEU A 124 5.12 -8.65 12.74
N ILE A 125 4.47 -7.86 11.89
CA ILE A 125 3.78 -6.61 12.26
C ILE A 125 2.74 -6.85 13.35
N LYS A 126 1.86 -7.85 13.17
CA LYS A 126 0.80 -8.17 14.15
C LYS A 126 1.34 -8.55 15.53
N HIS A 127 2.57 -9.07 15.60
CA HIS A 127 3.24 -9.43 16.84
C HIS A 127 4.23 -8.35 17.33
N GLY A 128 4.17 -7.14 16.77
CA GLY A 128 5.07 -6.04 17.13
C GLY A 128 6.54 -6.31 16.82
N ARG A 129 6.82 -7.24 15.89
CA ARG A 129 8.18 -7.59 15.50
C ARG A 129 8.69 -6.67 14.38
N PRO A 130 9.98 -6.29 14.40
CA PRO A 130 10.56 -5.47 13.34
C PRO A 130 10.46 -6.14 11.97
N VAL A 131 10.22 -5.33 10.94
CA VAL A 131 10.25 -5.74 9.53
C VAL A 131 11.25 -4.83 8.82
N ALA A 132 12.29 -5.41 8.21
CA ALA A 132 13.42 -4.66 7.66
C ALA A 132 13.02 -3.63 6.59
N ASP A 133 12.00 -3.94 5.79
CA ASP A 133 11.57 -3.13 4.65
C ASP A 133 10.38 -2.20 4.97
N LEU A 134 9.95 -2.17 6.22
CA LEU A 134 8.81 -1.40 6.66
C LEU A 134 9.25 0.00 7.03
N VAL A 135 8.71 0.98 6.30
CA VAL A 135 9.11 2.36 6.40
C VAL A 135 8.13 3.13 7.28
N ALA A 136 8.67 3.92 8.22
CA ALA A 136 7.88 4.77 9.08
C ALA A 136 7.24 5.93 8.28
N PRO A 137 6.06 6.45 8.69
CA PRO A 137 5.38 7.52 7.96
C PRO A 137 6.24 8.76 7.68
N GLU A 138 7.10 9.14 8.63
CA GLU A 138 8.03 10.26 8.53
C GLU A 138 9.09 10.09 7.42
N ASP A 139 9.48 8.84 7.13
CA ASP A 139 10.53 8.50 6.16
C ASP A 139 9.97 8.15 4.77
N SER A 140 8.64 8.10 4.64
CA SER A 140 7.93 7.75 3.41
C SER A 140 8.33 8.62 2.20
N HIS A 141 8.52 9.92 2.41
CA HIS A 141 8.90 10.84 1.33
C HIS A 141 10.33 10.57 0.84
N MET A 142 11.28 10.41 1.77
CA MET A 142 12.68 10.14 1.45
C MET A 142 12.87 8.77 0.81
N THR A 143 12.19 7.74 1.31
CA THR A 143 12.22 6.40 0.73
C THR A 143 11.75 6.41 -0.73
N ARG A 144 10.67 7.15 -1.02
CA ARG A 144 10.21 7.31 -2.41
C ARG A 144 11.34 7.89 -3.27
N ILE A 145 12.02 8.96 -2.82
CA ILE A 145 13.17 9.53 -3.52
C ILE A 145 14.28 8.49 -3.76
N ASP A 146 14.64 7.71 -2.75
CA ASP A 146 15.73 6.73 -2.84
C ASP A 146 15.44 5.58 -3.82
N LEU A 147 14.19 5.11 -3.89
CA LEU A 147 13.74 4.10 -4.88
C LEU A 147 13.91 4.56 -6.33
N CYS A 148 14.18 5.84 -6.59
CA CYS A 148 14.57 6.27 -7.93
C CYS A 148 16.02 5.89 -8.26
N ASN A 149 16.92 5.89 -7.28
CA ASN A 149 18.34 5.72 -7.53
C ASN A 149 18.71 4.25 -7.79
N GLU A 150 17.83 3.30 -7.47
CA GLU A 150 17.96 1.85 -7.72
C GLU A 150 17.49 1.45 -9.11
#